data_AF-A0A376BUL4-F1
#
_entry.id   AF-A0A376BUL4-F1
#
_cell.length_a   1.000
_cell.length_b   1.000
_cell.length_c   1.000
_cell.angle_alpha   90.00
_cell.angle_beta   90.00
_cell.angle_gamma   90.00
#
_symmetry.space_group_name_H-M   'P 1'
#
loop_
_entity.id
_entity.type
_entity.pdbx_description
1 polymer ?
#
loop_
_entity_poly.entity_id
_entity_poly.type
_entity_poly.pdbx_seq_one_letter_code
_entity_poly.pdbx_strand_id
1 'polypeptide(L)'
;MIKPMITQIFQSVGATLNPESPPLISCQKHLDMNVVRNKMAHFQVFVVRVHDVELRGKRYWLVVDGHHNLAAALLSGKPIKWKEPPRKYQNIMKKYTASELEHFLIQNVTDSPHFYVATGRTVMELL
;
A
#
# COMPACT_ATOMS: atom_id res chain seq x y z
N MET A 1 -6.95 21.09 7.31
CA MET A 1 -7.38 19.95 8.17
C MET A 1 -7.94 18.83 7.30
N ILE A 2 -7.13 17.84 6.90
CA ILE A 2 -7.55 16.72 6.02
C ILE A 2 -7.40 15.35 6.74
N LYS A 3 -6.84 15.38 7.96
CA LYS A 3 -6.53 14.20 8.80
C LYS A 3 -7.75 13.33 9.21
N PRO A 4 -8.97 13.86 9.46
CA PRO A 4 -10.06 13.01 9.94
C PRO A 4 -10.84 12.27 8.83
N MET A 5 -10.78 12.75 7.59
CA MET A 5 -11.61 12.20 6.50
C MET A 5 -11.05 10.88 5.95
N ILE A 6 -9.73 10.72 5.92
CA ILE A 6 -9.06 9.49 5.48
C ILE A 6 -9.32 8.36 6.51
N THR A 7 -9.30 8.64 7.81
CA THR A 7 -9.50 7.65 8.87
C THR A 7 -10.94 7.10 8.92
N GLN A 8 -11.95 7.93 8.65
CA GLN A 8 -13.36 7.47 8.63
C GLN A 8 -13.68 6.59 7.42
N ILE A 9 -13.04 6.83 6.28
CA ILE A 9 -13.28 6.06 5.05
C ILE A 9 -12.70 4.64 5.16
N PHE A 10 -11.56 4.48 5.83
CA PHE A 10 -10.99 3.15 6.07
C PHE A 10 -11.85 2.25 6.97
N GLN A 11 -12.76 2.81 7.78
CA GLN A 11 -13.71 2.05 8.59
C GLN A 11 -14.96 1.63 7.81
N SER A 12 -15.38 2.41 6.81
CA SER A 12 -16.60 2.14 6.03
C SER A 12 -16.36 1.24 4.82
N VAL A 13 -15.15 1.25 4.27
CA VAL A 13 -14.79 0.43 3.11
C VAL A 13 -14.07 -0.80 3.64
N GLY A 14 -14.85 -1.79 4.07
CA GLY A 14 -14.39 -3.16 4.25
C GLY A 14 -13.97 -3.75 2.90
N ALA A 15 -12.90 -3.22 2.30
CA ALA A 15 -12.13 -3.93 1.30
C ALA A 15 -11.61 -5.16 2.04
N THR A 16 -12.28 -6.28 1.82
CA THR A 16 -12.07 -7.58 2.45
C THR A 16 -10.64 -8.04 2.18
N LEU A 17 -9.68 -7.50 2.94
CA LEU A 17 -8.44 -8.19 3.24
C LEU A 17 -8.90 -9.38 4.08
N ASN A 18 -8.97 -10.54 3.44
CA ASN A 18 -9.25 -11.81 4.12
C ASN A 18 -8.34 -11.88 5.37
N PRO A 19 -8.85 -12.23 6.56
CA PRO A 19 -8.03 -12.32 7.78
C PRO A 19 -6.82 -13.26 7.63
N GLU A 20 -6.87 -14.20 6.69
CA GLU A 20 -5.76 -15.10 6.32
C GLU A 20 -4.72 -14.46 5.39
N SER A 21 -4.97 -13.25 4.87
CA SER A 21 -4.05 -12.54 3.97
C SER A 21 -3.05 -11.68 4.73
N PRO A 22 -1.80 -11.55 4.25
CA PRO A 22 -0.82 -10.66 4.83
C PRO A 22 -1.35 -9.22 4.94
N PRO A 23 -1.04 -8.48 6.03
CA PRO A 23 -1.47 -7.09 6.16
C PRO A 23 -0.91 -6.22 5.02
N LEU A 24 -1.77 -5.37 4.46
CA LEU A 24 -1.39 -4.41 3.42
C LEU A 24 -0.76 -3.16 4.07
N ILE A 25 0.47 -2.84 3.67
CA ILE A 25 1.24 -1.69 4.16
C ILE A 25 1.68 -0.79 3.00
N SER A 26 1.92 0.48 3.31
CA SER A 26 2.51 1.44 2.38
C SER A 26 3.38 2.44 3.14
N CYS A 27 4.36 3.01 2.47
CA CYS A 27 5.16 4.14 2.97
C CYS A 27 4.75 5.49 2.32
N GLN A 28 3.98 5.47 1.22
CA GLN A 28 3.61 6.69 0.50
C GLN A 28 2.34 7.34 1.07
N LYS A 29 2.51 8.48 1.73
CA LYS A 29 1.40 9.25 2.32
C LYS A 29 0.81 10.31 1.40
N HIS A 30 1.55 10.75 0.39
CA HIS A 30 1.11 11.82 -0.50
C HIS A 30 0.14 11.30 -1.57
N LEU A 31 -1.07 11.84 -1.55
CA LEU A 31 -2.12 11.60 -2.54
C LEU A 31 -2.61 12.93 -3.10
N ASP A 32 -2.72 13.00 -4.42
CA ASP A 32 -3.37 14.10 -5.12
C ASP A 32 -4.86 13.77 -5.25
N MET A 33 -5.69 14.53 -4.53
CA MET A 33 -7.13 14.29 -4.50
C MET A 33 -7.82 14.61 -5.82
N ASN A 34 -7.26 15.47 -6.68
CA ASN A 34 -7.80 15.70 -8.01
C ASN A 34 -7.58 14.47 -8.90
N VAL A 35 -6.39 13.86 -8.83
CA VAL A 35 -6.09 12.60 -9.52
C VAL A 35 -6.99 11.47 -9.01
N VAL A 36 -7.19 11.37 -7.69
CA VAL A 36 -8.07 10.36 -7.08
C VAL A 36 -9.50 10.52 -7.57
N ARG A 37 -10.07 11.74 -7.50
CA ARG A 37 -11.45 12.01 -7.97
C ARG A 37 -11.62 11.71 -9.45
N ASN A 38 -10.66 12.13 -10.29
CA ASN A 38 -10.67 11.85 -11.72
C ASN A 38 -10.71 10.32 -11.98
N LYS A 39 -9.89 9.56 -11.25
CA LYS A 39 -9.89 8.10 -11.34
C LYS A 39 -11.21 7.48 -10.88
N MET A 40 -11.80 7.96 -9.78
CA MET A 40 -13.11 7.47 -9.32
C MET A 40 -14.22 7.64 -10.38
N ALA A 41 -14.22 8.79 -11.06
CA ALA A 41 -15.21 9.13 -12.08
C ALA A 41 -15.07 8.29 -13.36
N HIS A 42 -13.84 8.02 -13.80
CA HIS A 42 -13.60 7.45 -15.13
C HIS A 42 -13.17 5.97 -15.13
N PHE A 43 -12.60 5.45 -14.04
CA PHE A 43 -12.03 4.11 -14.04
C PHE A 43 -13.05 3.07 -13.56
N GLN A 44 -13.11 1.95 -14.27
CA GLN A 44 -13.90 0.77 -13.90
C GLN A 44 -13.07 -0.26 -13.13
N VAL A 45 -11.76 -0.29 -13.37
CA VAL A 45 -10.82 -1.22 -12.73
C VAL A 45 -9.63 -0.44 -12.18
N PHE A 46 -9.30 -0.67 -10.91
CA PHE A 46 -8.15 -0.07 -10.24
C PHE A 46 -7.05 -1.10 -10.11
N VAL A 47 -5.97 -0.91 -10.86
CA VAL A 47 -4.80 -1.79 -10.74
C VAL A 47 -3.89 -1.27 -9.63
N VAL A 48 -3.59 -2.13 -8.68
CA VAL A 48 -2.64 -1.87 -7.58
C VAL A 48 -1.59 -2.95 -7.60
N ARG A 49 -0.32 -2.56 -7.49
CA ARG A 49 0.79 -3.52 -7.48
C ARG A 49 1.34 -3.65 -6.07
N VAL A 50 1.49 -4.89 -5.64
CA VAL A 50 1.97 -5.25 -4.31
C VAL A 50 3.19 -6.13 -4.44
N HIS A 51 4.13 -5.97 -3.51
CA HIS A 51 5.25 -6.88 -3.31
C HIS A 51 4.98 -7.68 -2.04
N ASP A 52 4.97 -9.00 -2.18
CA ASP A 52 4.90 -9.90 -1.03
C ASP A 52 6.28 -9.99 -0.38
N VAL A 53 6.38 -9.55 0.87
CA VAL A 53 7.65 -9.39 1.58
C VAL A 53 7.56 -9.91 3.00
N GLU A 54 8.68 -10.42 3.51
CA GLU A 54 8.85 -10.70 4.94
C GLU A 54 9.71 -9.60 5.54
N LEU A 55 9.19 -8.94 6.58
CA LEU A 55 9.87 -7.88 7.32
C LEU A 55 9.79 -8.22 8.82
N ARG A 56 10.95 -8.31 9.47
CA ARG A 56 11.16 -8.76 10.85
C ARG A 56 10.41 -10.06 11.18
N GLY A 57 10.51 -11.04 10.28
CA GLY A 57 9.88 -12.36 10.44
C GLY A 57 8.36 -12.39 10.26
N LYS A 58 7.75 -11.31 9.75
CA LYS A 58 6.32 -11.23 9.48
C LYS A 58 6.06 -10.89 8.02
N ARG A 59 5.13 -11.59 7.40
CA ARG A 59 4.74 -11.40 5.99
C ARG A 59 3.79 -10.20 5.84
N TYR A 60 4.02 -9.38 4.82
CA TYR A 60 3.23 -8.21 4.47
C TYR A 60 3.04 -8.12 2.95
N TRP A 61 1.96 -7.44 2.54
CA TRP A 61 1.86 -6.92 1.19
C TRP A 61 2.24 -5.45 1.19
N LEU A 62 3.37 -5.13 0.56
CA LEU A 62 3.82 -3.75 0.42
C LEU A 62 3.29 -3.16 -0.89
N VAL A 63 2.55 -2.05 -0.81
CA VAL A 63 2.13 -1.31 -2.01
C VAL A 63 3.36 -0.67 -2.65
N VAL A 64 3.63 -1.05 -3.90
CA VAL A 64 4.77 -0.53 -4.68
C VAL A 64 4.35 0.40 -5.82
N ASP A 65 3.10 0.28 -6.28
CA ASP A 65 2.54 1.15 -7.32
C ASP A 65 1.01 1.18 -7.24
N GLY A 66 0.41 2.26 -7.73
CA GLY A 66 -1.04 2.45 -7.77
C GLY A 66 -1.64 3.07 -6.52
N HIS A 67 -0.90 3.87 -5.74
CA HIS A 67 -1.41 4.51 -4.52
C HIS A 67 -2.71 5.34 -4.73
N HIS A 68 -2.79 6.16 -5.78
CA HIS A 68 -4.04 6.89 -6.10
C HIS A 68 -5.16 5.95 -6.60
N ASN A 69 -4.82 4.84 -7.26
CA ASN A 69 -5.80 3.83 -7.67
C ASN A 69 -6.37 3.11 -6.45
N LEU A 70 -5.52 2.75 -5.48
CA LEU A 70 -5.92 2.16 -4.21
C LEU A 70 -6.86 3.10 -3.46
N ALA A 71 -6.46 4.37 -3.30
CA ALA A 71 -7.31 5.38 -2.67
C ALA A 71 -8.66 5.54 -3.40
N ALA A 72 -8.65 5.64 -4.74
CA ALA A 72 -9.86 5.78 -5.54
C ALA A 72 -10.79 4.54 -5.44
N ALA A 73 -10.22 3.34 -5.47
CA ALA A 73 -10.98 2.10 -5.34
C ALA A 73 -11.67 2.00 -3.98
N LEU A 74 -10.92 2.30 -2.91
CA LEU A 74 -11.46 2.32 -1.55
C LEU A 74 -12.57 3.37 -1.44
N LEU A 75 -12.32 4.61 -1.82
CA LEU A 75 -13.29 5.71 -1.75
C LEU A 75 -14.58 5.45 -2.57
N SER A 76 -14.49 4.69 -3.65
CA SER A 76 -15.62 4.37 -4.52
C SER A 76 -16.26 3.00 -4.25
N GLY A 77 -15.72 2.21 -3.31
CA GLY A 77 -16.16 0.84 -3.05
C GLY A 77 -16.01 -0.11 -4.24
N LYS A 78 -15.13 0.22 -5.20
CA LYS A 78 -14.94 -0.53 -6.44
C LYS A 78 -13.84 -1.59 -6.29
N PRO A 79 -13.89 -2.67 -7.09
CA PRO A 79 -12.92 -3.76 -6.98
C PRO A 79 -11.49 -3.31 -7.36
N ILE A 80 -10.53 -3.87 -6.62
CA ILE A 80 -9.10 -3.70 -6.88
C ILE A 80 -8.57 -4.91 -7.62
N LYS A 81 -7.84 -4.67 -8.71
CA LYS A 81 -7.07 -5.69 -9.42
C LYS A 81 -5.63 -5.68 -8.91
N TRP A 82 -5.32 -6.65 -8.06
CA TRP A 82 -3.97 -6.87 -7.56
C TRP A 82 -3.06 -7.43 -8.65
N LYS A 83 -1.82 -6.95 -8.70
CA LYS A 83 -0.78 -7.43 -9.61
C LYS A 83 0.57 -7.47 -8.93
N GLU A 84 1.45 -8.30 -9.47
CA GLU A 84 2.86 -8.30 -9.13
C GLU A 84 3.54 -6.94 -9.40
N PRO A 85 4.69 -6.67 -8.76
CA PRO A 85 5.46 -5.46 -9.00
C PRO A 85 5.87 -5.31 -10.48
N PRO A 86 6.14 -4.09 -10.97
CA PRO A 86 6.65 -3.90 -12.34
C PRO A 86 7.96 -4.67 -12.57
N ARG A 87 8.21 -5.14 -13.80
CA ARG A 87 9.41 -5.91 -14.14
C ARG A 87 10.71 -5.19 -13.75
N LYS A 88 10.76 -3.86 -13.92
CA LYS A 88 11.90 -3.03 -13.49
C LYS A 88 12.15 -3.14 -11.99
N TYR A 89 11.10 -3.06 -11.17
CA TYR A 89 11.18 -3.22 -9.73
C TYR A 89 11.69 -4.62 -9.38
N GLN A 90 11.08 -5.68 -9.94
CA GLN A 90 11.50 -7.06 -9.69
C GLN A 90 12.97 -7.29 -10.03
N ASN A 91 13.44 -6.77 -11.18
CA ASN A 91 14.83 -6.90 -11.61
C ASN A 91 15.81 -6.19 -10.67
N ILE A 92 15.40 -5.10 -10.02
CA ILE A 92 16.23 -4.40 -9.02
C ILE A 92 16.24 -5.20 -7.72
N MET A 93 15.08 -5.64 -7.23
CA MET A 93 14.97 -6.38 -5.97
C MET A 93 15.75 -7.71 -6.01
N LYS A 94 15.79 -8.39 -7.17
CA LYS A 94 16.58 -9.62 -7.39
C LYS A 94 18.09 -9.46 -7.22
N LYS A 95 18.61 -8.24 -7.16
CA LYS A 95 20.05 -7.98 -6.93
C LYS A 95 20.44 -8.02 -5.46
N TYR A 96 19.46 -8.01 -4.56
CA TYR A 96 19.67 -8.02 -3.12
C TYR A 96 19.45 -9.44 -2.59
N THR A 97 20.22 -9.82 -1.57
CA THR A 97 19.87 -10.92 -0.68
C THR A 97 18.59 -10.58 0.10
N ALA A 98 17.96 -11.58 0.71
CA ALA A 98 16.74 -11.37 1.51
C ALA A 98 16.96 -10.34 2.64
N SER A 99 18.10 -10.45 3.35
CA SER A 99 18.45 -9.53 4.44
C SER A 99 18.76 -8.11 3.95
N GLU A 100 19.46 -7.96 2.81
CA GLU A 100 19.70 -6.63 2.24
C GLU A 100 18.40 -5.98 1.74
N LEU A 101 17.51 -6.77 1.14
CA LEU A 101 16.20 -6.29 0.70
C LEU A 101 15.35 -5.84 1.88
N GLU A 102 15.27 -6.65 2.93
CA GLU A 102 14.57 -6.31 4.17
C GLU A 102 15.12 -5.02 4.78
N HIS A 103 16.45 -4.90 4.90
CA HIS A 103 17.08 -3.67 5.36
C HIS A 103 16.76 -2.48 4.46
N PHE A 104 16.82 -2.63 3.14
CA PHE A 104 16.46 -1.56 2.20
C PHE A 104 15.01 -1.10 2.36
N LEU A 105 14.09 -2.04 2.56
CA LEU A 105 12.67 -1.74 2.74
C LEU A 105 12.42 -1.08 4.11
N ILE A 106 13.09 -1.51 5.18
CA ILE A 106 12.92 -0.95 6.52
C ILE A 106 13.67 0.38 6.70
N GLN A 107 14.87 0.56 6.14
CA GLN A 107 15.68 1.77 6.39
C GLN A 107 15.07 3.06 5.82
N ASN A 108 14.11 2.96 4.90
CA ASN A 108 13.31 4.12 4.44
C ASN A 108 12.32 4.66 5.50
N VAL A 109 12.17 3.98 6.65
CA VAL A 109 11.25 4.37 7.72
C VAL A 109 11.58 5.72 8.33
N THR A 110 12.84 6.14 8.32
CA THR A 110 13.29 7.44 8.87
C THR A 110 12.65 8.63 8.17
N ASP A 111 12.45 8.53 6.85
CA ASP A 111 11.82 9.58 6.03
C ASP A 111 10.31 9.35 5.84
N SER A 112 9.87 8.09 5.83
CA SER A 112 8.47 7.72 5.62
C SER A 112 8.15 6.37 6.28
N PRO A 113 7.63 6.37 7.52
CA PRO A 113 7.31 5.13 8.20
C PRO A 113 6.19 4.39 7.48
N HIS A 114 6.32 3.07 7.43
CA HIS A 114 5.26 2.19 6.96
C HIS A 114 4.01 2.37 7.82
N PHE A 115 2.84 2.36 7.18
CA PHE A 115 1.57 2.34 7.86
C PHE A 115 0.68 1.23 7.29
N TYR A 116 -0.16 0.67 8.15
CA TYR A 116 -1.22 -0.25 7.77
C TYR A 116 -2.25 0.51 6.94
N VAL A 117 -2.48 0.10 5.69
CA VAL A 117 -3.48 0.76 4.82
C VAL A 117 -4.86 0.73 5.46
N ALA A 118 -5.24 -0.40 6.08
CA ALA A 118 -6.56 -0.57 6.68
C ALA A 118 -6.85 0.36 7.87
N THR A 119 -5.82 0.85 8.58
CA THR A 119 -6.03 1.66 9.80
C THR A 119 -5.39 3.05 9.73
N GLY A 120 -4.50 3.27 8.76
CA GLY A 120 -3.64 4.45 8.70
C GLY A 120 -2.59 4.52 9.82
N ARG A 121 -2.51 3.52 10.71
CA ARG A 121 -1.57 3.50 11.83
C ARG A 121 -0.19 3.06 11.38
N THR A 122 0.83 3.70 11.92
CA THR A 122 2.22 3.29 11.73
C THR A 122 2.42 1.82 12.14
N VAL A 123 3.22 1.10 11.36
CA VAL A 123 3.69 -0.26 11.67
C VAL A 123 4.85 -0.14 12.65
N MET A 124 4.53 -0.09 13.95
CA MET A 124 5.50 0.22 15.00
C MET A 124 6.63 -0.82 15.10
N GLU A 125 6.35 -2.07 14.75
CA GLU A 125 7.34 -3.14 14.78
C GLU A 125 8.45 -2.97 13.74
N LEU A 126 8.23 -2.16 12.70
CA LEU A 126 9.22 -1.87 11.66
C LEU A 126 10.03 -0.59 11.92
N LEU A 127 9.79 0.09 13.05
CA LEU A 127 10.59 1.24 13.50
C LEU A 127 11.92 0.80 14.13
#